data_AF-H9YU33-F1
#
_entry.id   AF-H9YU33-F1
#
_cell.length_a   1.000
_cell.length_b   1.000
_cell.length_c   1.000
_cell.angle_alpha   90.00
_cell.angle_beta   90.00
_cell.angle_gamma   90.00
#
_symmetry.space_group_name_H-M   'P 1'
#
loop_
_entity.id
_entity.type
_entity.pdbx_description
1 polymer ?
#
loop_
_entity_poly.entity_id
_entity_poly.type
_entity_poly.pdbx_seq_one_letter_code
_entity_poly.pdbx_strand_id
1 'polypeptide(L)'
;MLVILSVVLVVGLLLLVIWLGCALFISRDRKTVTYWASSYECGFLSNSPSFDSFSFSYFSLMVFFVVFDLEISLLLNMPFQGLTWGGFVYYYIFLCILSVGFLAEVLSGYVHWGYWGENVYC
;
A
#
# COMPACT_ATOMS: atom_id res chain seq x y z
N MET A 1 2.19 38.35 -4.40
CA MET A 1 2.20 36.92 -4.03
C MET A 1 1.10 36.14 -4.76
N LEU A 2 -0.19 36.50 -4.62
CA LEU A 2 -1.31 35.81 -5.30
C LEU A 2 -1.24 35.84 -6.84
N VAL A 3 -0.81 36.97 -7.44
CA VAL A 3 -0.65 37.09 -8.90
C VAL A 3 0.50 36.23 -9.44
N ILE A 4 1.59 36.10 -8.68
CA ILE A 4 2.72 35.25 -9.07
C ILE A 4 2.29 33.78 -9.00
N LEU A 5 1.53 33.41 -7.96
CA LEU A 5 0.99 32.06 -7.79
C LEU A 5 0.03 31.68 -8.92
N SER A 6 -0.88 32.58 -9.34
CA SER A 6 -1.82 32.31 -10.43
C SER A 6 -1.11 32.16 -11.78
N VAL A 7 -0.07 32.96 -12.05
CA VAL A 7 0.72 32.85 -13.29
C VAL A 7 1.47 31.52 -13.34
N VAL A 8 2.12 31.10 -12.25
CA VAL A 8 2.83 29.82 -12.19
C VAL A 8 1.87 28.65 -12.42
N LEU A 9 0.67 28.70 -11.85
CA LEU A 9 -0.33 27.65 -12.00
C LEU A 9 -0.83 27.54 -13.45
N VAL A 10 -1.12 28.67 -14.11
CA VAL A 10 -1.55 28.69 -15.51
C VAL A 10 -0.46 28.17 -16.43
N VAL A 11 0.78 28.61 -16.25
CA VAL A 11 1.92 28.12 -17.05
C VAL A 11 2.15 26.61 -16.82
N GLY A 12 2.07 26.14 -15.58
CA GLY A 12 2.20 24.72 -15.26
C GLY A 12 1.13 23.85 -15.93
N LEU A 13 -0.13 24.30 -15.91
CA LEU A 13 -1.22 23.62 -16.61
C LEU A 13 -1.03 23.59 -18.12
N LEU A 14 -0.59 24.70 -18.72
CA LEU A 14 -0.32 24.77 -20.16
C LEU A 14 0.80 23.79 -20.57
N LEU A 15 1.89 23.73 -19.79
CA LEU A 15 2.98 22.78 -20.04
C LEU A 15 2.52 21.32 -19.91
N LEU A 16 1.66 21.01 -18.93
CA LEU A 16 1.11 19.68 -18.76
C LEU A 16 0.24 19.26 -19.96
N VAL A 17 -0.63 20.17 -20.45
CA VAL A 17 -1.47 19.93 -21.63
C VAL A 17 -0.62 19.70 -22.88
N ILE A 18 0.43 20.50 -23.08
CA ILE A 18 1.37 20.34 -24.20
C ILE A 18 2.07 18.99 -24.11
N TRP A 19 2.57 18.61 -22.93
CA TRP A 19 3.29 17.35 -22.72
C TRP A 19 2.40 16.13 -22.99
N LEU A 20 1.17 16.12 -22.46
CA LEU A 20 0.19 15.06 -22.74
C LEU A 20 -0.19 15.01 -24.22
N GLY A 21 -0.38 16.17 -24.87
CA GLY A 21 -0.68 16.26 -26.29
C GLY A 21 0.43 15.66 -27.16
N CYS A 22 1.70 15.97 -26.85
CA CYS A 22 2.86 15.38 -27.52
C CYS A 22 2.96 13.87 -27.29
N ALA A 23 2.76 13.41 -26.05
CA ALA A 23 2.81 11.98 -25.71
C ALA A 23 1.75 11.17 -26.50
N LEU A 24 0.53 11.70 -26.63
CA LEU A 24 -0.54 11.07 -27.41
C LEU A 24 -0.27 11.11 -28.93
N PHE A 25 0.37 12.16 -29.43
CA PHE A 25 0.73 12.25 -30.85
C PHE A 25 1.83 11.25 -31.22
N ILE A 26 2.85 11.10 -30.37
CA ILE A 26 3.98 10.20 -30.58
C ILE A 26 3.58 8.72 -30.40
N SER A 27 2.67 8.42 -29.48
CA SER A 27 2.19 7.04 -29.22
C SER A 27 1.24 6.46 -30.28
N ARG A 28 1.05 7.15 -31.41
CA ARG A 28 0.05 6.79 -32.43
C ARG A 28 0.43 5.61 -33.32
N ASP A 29 1.65 5.07 -33.20
CA ASP A 29 2.10 3.86 -33.90
C ASP A 29 1.45 2.58 -33.33
N ARG A 30 0.18 2.36 -33.69
CA ARG A 30 -0.68 1.32 -33.10
C ARG A 30 -0.26 -0.12 -33.40
N LYS A 31 0.57 -0.34 -34.43
CA LYS A 31 1.01 -1.68 -34.85
C LYS A 31 2.06 -2.28 -33.91
N THR A 32 2.86 -1.44 -33.26
CA THR A 32 3.79 -1.91 -32.24
C THR A 32 3.11 -2.11 -30.90
N VAL A 33 2.14 -1.26 -30.59
CA VAL A 33 1.41 -1.28 -29.30
C VAL A 33 0.76 -2.63 -29.01
N THR A 34 0.31 -3.39 -30.01
CA THR A 34 -0.38 -4.68 -29.75
C THR A 34 0.51 -5.76 -29.16
N TYR A 35 1.82 -5.78 -29.47
CA TYR A 35 2.75 -6.75 -28.87
C TYR A 35 3.36 -6.27 -27.56
N TRP A 36 3.47 -4.94 -27.36
CA TRP A 36 3.86 -4.38 -26.06
C TRP A 36 2.71 -4.41 -25.05
N ALA A 37 1.46 -4.42 -25.51
CA ALA A 37 0.27 -4.37 -24.64
C ALA A 37 -0.28 -5.76 -24.28
N SER A 38 0.32 -6.86 -24.76
CA SER A 38 -0.04 -8.21 -24.33
C SER A 38 0.63 -8.57 -23.01
N SER A 39 -0.03 -9.37 -22.18
CA SER A 39 0.55 -9.92 -20.95
C SER A 39 1.87 -10.66 -21.24
N TYR A 40 2.86 -10.50 -20.36
CA TYR A 40 4.13 -11.19 -20.49
C TYR A 40 3.97 -12.65 -20.06
N GLU A 41 3.92 -13.55 -21.04
CA GLU A 41 3.70 -14.99 -20.84
C GLU A 41 4.95 -15.83 -21.15
N CYS A 42 6.15 -15.24 -21.06
CA CYS A 42 7.41 -15.93 -21.40
C CYS A 42 7.41 -16.63 -22.78
N GLY A 43 6.61 -16.16 -23.74
CA GLY A 43 6.49 -16.73 -25.09
C GLY A 43 5.36 -17.77 -25.28
N PHE A 44 4.54 -18.04 -24.26
CA PHE A 44 3.37 -18.93 -24.36
C PHE A 44 2.09 -18.16 -24.73
N LEU A 45 1.08 -18.87 -25.27
CA LEU A 45 -0.25 -18.29 -25.50
C LEU A 45 -1.02 -18.26 -24.17
N SER A 46 -1.60 -17.12 -23.83
CA SER A 46 -2.46 -16.93 -22.66
C SER A 46 -3.75 -17.74 -22.81
N ASN A 47 -3.80 -18.95 -22.27
CA ASN A 47 -4.94 -19.86 -22.46
C ASN A 47 -5.53 -20.40 -21.15
N SER A 48 -5.18 -19.81 -20.01
CA SER A 48 -5.72 -20.21 -18.70
C SER A 48 -6.51 -19.06 -18.06
N PRO A 49 -7.65 -19.35 -17.42
CA PRO A 49 -8.27 -18.39 -16.51
C PRO A 49 -7.29 -18.05 -15.39
N SER A 50 -7.09 -16.75 -15.13
CA SER A 50 -6.32 -16.26 -14.00
C SER A 50 -7.13 -16.48 -12.72
N PHE A 51 -6.86 -17.57 -12.01
CA PHE A 51 -7.39 -17.77 -10.66
C PHE A 51 -6.51 -16.99 -9.67
N ASP A 52 -7.08 -15.99 -9.01
CA ASP A 52 -6.44 -15.36 -7.86
C ASP A 52 -6.55 -16.31 -6.67
N SER A 53 -5.41 -16.88 -6.27
CA SER A 53 -5.30 -17.65 -5.04
C SER A 53 -5.26 -16.68 -3.85
N PHE A 54 -6.44 -16.30 -3.35
CA PHE A 54 -6.53 -15.46 -2.17
C PHE A 54 -6.19 -16.28 -0.92
N SER A 55 -5.04 -15.99 -0.30
CA SER A 55 -4.66 -16.60 0.98
C SER A 55 -5.17 -15.77 2.15
N PHE A 56 -5.64 -16.46 3.21
CA PHE A 56 -6.12 -15.82 4.44
C PHE A 56 -5.03 -14.98 5.14
N SER A 57 -3.76 -15.31 4.94
CA SER A 57 -2.62 -14.60 5.55
C SER A 57 -2.54 -13.13 5.13
N TYR A 58 -2.84 -12.81 3.87
CA TYR A 58 -2.86 -11.41 3.41
C TYR A 58 -3.99 -10.61 4.06
N PHE A 59 -5.13 -11.24 4.28
CA PHE A 59 -6.26 -10.60 4.96
C PHE A 59 -5.94 -10.30 6.43
N SER A 60 -5.39 -11.27 7.17
CA SER A 60 -4.97 -11.06 8.57
C SER A 60 -3.93 -9.93 8.67
N LEU A 61 -2.94 -9.88 7.78
CA LEU A 61 -1.94 -8.80 7.75
C LEU A 61 -2.60 -7.43 7.55
N MET A 62 -3.58 -7.31 6.66
CA MET A 62 -4.29 -6.04 6.41
C MET A 62 -5.05 -5.57 7.67
N VAL A 63 -5.78 -6.47 8.33
CA VAL A 63 -6.53 -6.14 9.54
C VAL A 63 -5.58 -5.74 10.67
N PHE A 64 -4.52 -6.51 10.88
CA PHE A 64 -3.49 -6.20 11.87
C PHE A 64 -2.85 -4.83 11.63
N PHE A 65 -2.51 -4.51 10.37
CA PHE A 65 -1.95 -3.22 9.99
C PHE A 65 -2.88 -2.06 10.36
N VAL A 66 -4.17 -2.17 10.06
CA VAL A 66 -5.16 -1.12 10.38
C VAL A 66 -5.30 -0.91 11.89
N VAL A 67 -5.35 -1.99 12.68
CA VAL A 67 -5.47 -1.90 14.14
C VAL A 67 -4.22 -1.27 14.75
N PHE A 68 -3.03 -1.75 14.36
CA PHE A 68 -1.78 -1.23 14.89
C PHE A 68 -1.52 0.23 14.50
N ASP A 69 -1.93 0.66 13.30
CA ASP A 69 -1.85 2.06 12.86
C ASP A 69 -2.78 2.99 13.67
N LEU A 70 -3.99 2.52 14.01
CA LEU A 70 -4.89 3.23 14.91
C LEU A 70 -4.24 3.42 16.29
N GLU A 71 -3.65 2.36 16.84
CA GLU A 71 -3.03 2.39 18.17
C GLU A 71 -1.80 3.32 18.22
N ILE A 72 -0.98 3.36 17.17
CA ILE A 72 0.11 4.33 17.03
C ILE A 72 -0.43 5.76 16.93
N SER A 73 -1.52 5.98 16.19
CA SER A 73 -2.15 7.30 16.09
C SER A 73 -2.62 7.82 17.45
N LEU A 74 -3.04 6.93 18.35
CA LEU A 74 -3.36 7.28 19.75
C LEU A 74 -2.11 7.62 20.55
N LEU A 75 -1.01 6.87 20.38
CA LEU A 75 0.27 7.18 21.02
C LEU A 75 0.87 8.52 20.57
N LEU A 76 0.67 8.91 19.30
CA LEU A 76 1.14 10.19 18.77
C LEU A 76 0.52 11.41 19.48
N ASN A 77 -0.62 11.23 20.14
CA ASN A 77 -1.26 12.31 20.92
C ASN A 77 -0.60 12.57 22.28
N MET A 78 0.29 11.69 22.76
CA MET A 78 1.00 11.81 24.04
C MET A 78 1.65 13.18 24.29
N PRO A 79 2.49 13.75 23.39
CA PRO A 79 3.17 15.03 23.64
C PRO A 79 2.22 16.21 23.85
N PHE A 80 0.98 16.14 23.36
CA PHE A 80 0.02 17.24 23.45
C PHE A 80 -0.69 17.32 24.82
N GLN A 81 -0.66 16.26 25.63
CA GLN A 81 -1.44 16.17 26.87
C GLN A 81 -0.71 16.69 28.13
N GLY A 82 0.54 17.16 27.98
CA GLY A 82 1.37 17.64 29.10
C GLY A 82 1.90 16.51 29.99
N LEU A 83 2.99 16.79 30.73
CA LEU A 83 3.71 15.78 31.50
C LEU A 83 3.02 15.53 32.87
N THR A 84 1.91 14.80 32.87
CA THR A 84 1.28 14.33 34.12
C THR A 84 1.71 12.89 34.43
N TRP A 85 2.13 12.64 35.66
CA TRP A 85 2.55 11.29 36.11
C TRP A 85 1.45 10.24 35.93
N GLY A 86 0.18 10.63 36.08
CA GLY A 86 -0.96 9.75 35.84
C GLY A 86 -1.12 9.34 34.39
N GLY A 87 -1.01 10.28 33.44
CA GLY A 87 -1.14 10.00 32.00
C GLY A 87 -0.07 9.04 31.50
N PHE A 88 1.17 9.18 31.99
CA PHE A 88 2.29 8.32 31.60
C PHE A 88 2.04 6.83 31.92
N VAL A 89 1.42 6.52 33.06
CA VAL A 89 1.10 5.13 33.44
C VAL A 89 0.08 4.51 32.49
N TYR A 90 -0.94 5.26 32.06
CA TYR A 90 -1.92 4.77 31.10
C TYR A 90 -1.29 4.47 29.73
N TYR A 91 -0.39 5.33 29.24
CA TYR A 91 0.35 5.06 28.01
C TYR A 91 1.26 3.83 28.12
N TYR A 92 1.88 3.60 29.27
CA TYR A 92 2.71 2.41 29.50
C TYR A 92 1.88 1.12 29.51
N ILE A 93 0.73 1.13 30.20
CA ILE A 93 -0.21 0.00 30.20
C ILE A 93 -0.72 -0.28 28.79
N PHE A 94 -1.06 0.78 28.03
CA PHE A 94 -1.48 0.67 26.64
C PHE A 94 -0.40 0.00 25.78
N LEU A 95 0.87 0.40 25.92
CA LEU A 95 2.00 -0.24 25.23
C LEU A 95 2.19 -1.71 25.62
N CYS A 96 1.98 -2.07 26.89
CA CYS A 96 2.04 -3.47 27.32
C CYS A 96 0.94 -4.32 26.64
N ILE A 97 -0.29 -3.82 26.56
CA ILE A 97 -1.40 -4.52 25.89
C ILE A 97 -1.08 -4.72 24.41
N LEU A 98 -0.63 -3.66 23.74
CA LEU A 98 -0.14 -3.68 22.36
C LEU A 98 0.91 -4.77 22.11
N SER A 99 1.93 -4.80 22.99
CA SER A 99 3.04 -5.76 22.88
C SER A 99 2.57 -7.20 23.05
N VAL A 100 1.65 -7.45 24.00
CA VAL A 100 1.08 -8.78 24.23
C VAL A 100 0.20 -9.22 23.07
N GLY A 101 -0.64 -8.33 22.54
CA GLY A 101 -1.49 -8.61 21.37
C GLY A 101 -0.65 -8.99 20.14
N PHE A 102 0.40 -8.22 19.86
CA PHE A 102 1.32 -8.53 18.77
C PHE A 102 2.01 -9.89 18.97
N LEU A 103 2.49 -10.17 20.19
CA LEU A 103 3.19 -11.42 20.47
C LEU A 103 2.27 -12.64 20.35
N ALA A 104 1.00 -12.51 20.74
CA ALA A 104 -0.01 -13.57 20.56
C ALA A 104 -0.28 -13.88 19.08
N GLU A 105 -0.34 -12.86 18.22
CA GLU A 105 -0.55 -13.02 16.77
C GLU A 105 0.64 -13.71 16.11
N VAL A 106 1.87 -13.33 16.50
CA VAL A 106 3.12 -13.94 16.01
C VAL A 106 3.20 -15.41 16.41
N LEU A 107 2.83 -15.75 17.66
CA LEU A 107 2.79 -17.14 18.13
C LEU A 107 1.71 -17.97 17.44
N SER A 108 0.61 -17.35 17.03
CA SER A 108 -0.47 -18.02 16.29
C SER A 108 -0.10 -18.35 14.84
N GLY A 109 1.04 -17.86 14.35
CA GLY A 109 1.58 -18.22 13.03
C GLY A 109 0.99 -17.45 11.86
N TYR A 110 0.14 -16.44 12.09
CA TYR A 110 -0.44 -15.60 11.03
C TYR A 110 0.60 -14.78 10.26
N VAL A 111 1.75 -14.52 10.91
CA VAL A 111 2.88 -13.77 10.33
C VAL A 111 3.91 -14.71 9.65
N HIS A 112 3.79 -16.03 9.81
CA HIS A 112 4.78 -16.95 9.25
C HIS A 112 4.59 -17.12 7.74
N TRP A 113 5.53 -16.56 6.99
CA TRP A 113 5.68 -16.84 5.56
C TRP A 113 6.56 -18.07 5.37
N GLY A 114 5.93 -19.23 5.51
CA GLY A 114 6.51 -20.50 5.10
C GLY A 114 6.11 -20.79 3.66
N TYR A 115 7.06 -20.77 2.73
CA TYR A 115 6.89 -21.44 1.45
C TYR A 115 6.82 -22.94 1.73
N TRP A 116 5.63 -23.44 1.99
CA TRP A 116 5.39 -24.87 1.94
C TRP A 116 5.25 -25.26 0.48
N GLY A 117 6.33 -25.85 -0.05
CA GLY A 117 6.20 -26.70 -1.22
C GLY A 117 5.18 -27.80 -0.97
N GLU A 118 4.55 -28.21 -2.08
CA GLU A 118 3.66 -29.37 -2.22
C GLU A 118 2.27 -29.24 -1.60
N ASN A 119 1.37 -28.58 -2.32
CA ASN A 119 0.24 -29.27 -2.94
C ASN A 119 -0.44 -28.33 -3.95
N VAL A 120 0.17 -28.23 -5.12
CA VAL A 120 -0.52 -27.78 -6.33
C VAL A 120 -1.45 -28.92 -6.71
N TYR A 121 -2.68 -28.91 -6.18
CA TYR A 121 -3.76 -29.62 -6.84
C TYR A 121 -4.14 -28.81 -8.07
N CYS A 122 -3.92 -29.45 -9.22
CA CYS A 122 -4.24 -29.12 -10.62
C CYS A 122 -5.02 -27.84 -10.90
#